data_AF-A0A9N8VIH5-F1
#
_entry.id   AF-A0A9N8VIH5-F1
#
_cell.length_a   1.000
_cell.length_b   1.000
_cell.length_c   1.000
_cell.angle_alpha   90.00
_cell.angle_beta   90.00
_cell.angle_gamma   90.00
#
_symmetry.space_group_name_H-M   'P 1'
#
loop_
_entity.id
_entity.type
_entity.pdbx_description
1 polymer ?
#
loop_
_entity_poly.entity_id
_entity_poly.type
_entity_poly.pdbx_seq_one_letter_code
_entity_poly.pdbx_strand_id
1 'polypeptide(L)'
;MKKTNLTILAERLQRQLLKTELEKLCRRCGLSFTSLNKSEIAKLLSQHLVTIYQSNAQLESNHKSINHERFDKSTIETFLPKSIISIDIGVKNFAYAHLTSSYQIIEWKKLSLDLDSFGPKNFFEKLQPMVHKIFLSKEDVDAFIIERQLFHRRISMNVQNVITIELMLFALLSDRVKNPLQVQSIYPLSVSNYLNRMLKTEEQNSDYMEKWFQKQGRKTEIRKYLGKKALSTMLAQNWINDHLHLCSGELAKYFLESKKKDDLADCLLQGLVYLGSRRVSIMEAHKWLHDQG
;
A
#
# COMPACT_ATOMS: atom_id res chain seq x y z
N MET A 1 3.93 20.45 21.35
CA MET A 1 4.69 20.30 20.09
C MET A 1 4.82 21.64 19.41
N LYS A 2 6.04 22.08 19.05
CA LYS A 2 6.21 23.22 18.13
C LYS A 2 5.46 22.88 16.83
N LYS A 3 4.65 23.81 16.29
CA LYS A 3 3.99 23.60 14.99
C LYS A 3 5.08 23.38 13.94
N THR A 4 5.22 22.15 13.45
CA THR A 4 6.14 21.83 12.36
C THR A 4 5.74 22.65 11.14
N ASN A 5 6.61 23.55 10.69
CA ASN A 5 6.33 24.42 9.57
C ASN A 5 6.59 23.66 8.26
N LEU A 6 5.50 23.30 7.56
CA LEU A 6 5.53 22.62 6.26
C LEU A 6 6.44 23.32 5.24
N THR A 7 6.45 24.66 5.24
CA THR A 7 7.26 25.47 4.33
C THR A 7 8.74 25.29 4.61
N ILE A 8 9.15 25.33 5.89
CA ILE A 8 10.56 25.16 6.29
C ILE A 8 11.08 23.77 5.88
N LEU A 9 10.29 22.70 6.09
CA LEU A 9 10.70 21.37 5.67
C LEU A 9 10.82 21.28 4.14
N ALA A 10 9.87 21.84 3.40
CA ALA A 10 9.90 21.82 1.93
C ALA A 10 11.13 22.56 1.38
N GLU A 11 11.44 23.75 1.90
CA GLU A 11 12.63 24.52 1.51
C GLU A 11 13.92 23.76 1.80
N ARG A 12 14.01 23.09 2.96
CA ARG A 12 15.19 22.30 3.31
C ARG A 12 15.36 21.08 2.41
N LEU A 13 14.29 20.32 2.15
CA LEU A 13 14.30 19.21 1.19
C LEU A 13 14.74 19.69 -0.19
N GLN A 14 14.18 20.81 -0.66
CA GLN A 14 14.52 21.42 -1.94
C GLN A 14 15.98 21.87 -2.03
N ARG A 15 16.55 22.37 -0.92
CA ARG A 15 17.95 22.82 -0.87
C ARG A 15 18.94 21.65 -0.79
N GLN A 16 18.63 20.62 -0.01
CA GLN A 16 19.58 19.53 0.30
C GLN A 16 19.59 18.38 -0.70
N LEU A 17 18.48 18.13 -1.40
CA LEU A 17 18.37 17.02 -2.33
C LEU A 17 18.31 17.51 -3.77
N LEU A 18 18.90 16.78 -4.70
CA LEU A 18 18.70 16.96 -6.14
C LEU A 18 17.26 16.59 -6.52
N LYS A 19 16.79 17.07 -7.68
CA LYS A 19 15.43 16.74 -8.17
C LYS A 19 15.23 15.23 -8.29
N THR A 20 16.20 14.53 -8.88
CA THR A 20 16.16 13.07 -9.07
C THR A 20 16.15 12.31 -7.74
N GLU A 21 16.80 12.83 -6.71
CA GLU A 21 16.79 12.26 -5.35
C GLU A 21 15.43 12.45 -4.68
N LEU A 22 14.82 13.63 -4.81
CA LEU A 22 13.46 13.89 -4.34
C LEU A 22 12.45 12.97 -5.04
N GLU A 23 12.55 12.82 -6.36
CA GLU A 23 11.67 11.92 -7.11
C GLU A 23 11.81 10.47 -6.64
N LYS A 24 13.06 10.02 -6.44
CA LYS A 24 13.34 8.71 -5.85
C LYS A 24 12.72 8.60 -4.46
N LEU A 25 12.91 9.58 -3.58
CA LEU A 25 12.41 9.52 -2.22
C LEU A 25 10.88 9.45 -2.18
N CYS A 26 10.19 10.31 -2.92
CA CYS A 26 8.74 10.28 -3.04
C CYS A 26 8.21 8.92 -3.50
N ARG A 27 8.83 8.32 -4.52
CA ARG A 27 8.41 7.00 -5.02
C ARG A 27 8.60 5.88 -3.98
N ARG A 28 9.65 5.93 -3.15
CA ARG A 28 9.81 4.97 -2.04
C ARG A 28 8.75 5.16 -0.97
N CYS A 29 8.35 6.40 -0.72
CA CYS A 29 7.23 6.73 0.17
C CYS A 29 5.84 6.44 -0.45
N GLY A 30 5.77 5.77 -1.61
CA GLY A 30 4.51 5.39 -2.26
C GLY A 30 3.81 6.53 -3.01
N LEU A 31 4.43 7.71 -3.08
CA LEU A 31 3.86 8.88 -3.75
C LEU A 31 4.01 8.78 -5.27
N SER A 32 2.92 9.09 -5.98
CA SER A 32 2.90 9.22 -7.43
C SER A 32 2.55 10.64 -7.85
N PHE A 33 3.19 11.10 -8.91
CA PHE A 33 3.00 12.41 -9.50
C PHE A 33 3.50 12.40 -10.95
N THR A 34 2.94 13.28 -11.77
CA THR A 34 3.34 13.48 -13.16
C THR A 34 3.99 14.83 -13.33
N SER A 35 5.24 14.85 -13.82
CA SER A 35 5.92 16.05 -14.32
C SER A 35 5.92 17.27 -13.38
N LEU A 36 6.24 17.06 -12.10
CA LEU A 36 6.40 18.16 -11.15
C LEU A 36 7.81 18.78 -11.23
N ASN A 37 7.88 20.08 -10.92
CA ASN A 37 9.16 20.76 -10.72
C ASN A 37 9.74 20.40 -9.33
N LYS A 38 11.01 20.75 -9.09
CA LYS A 38 11.72 20.38 -7.85
C LYS A 38 11.02 20.87 -6.59
N SER A 39 10.50 22.10 -6.61
CA SER A 39 9.83 22.72 -5.45
C SER A 39 8.50 22.03 -5.14
N GLU A 40 7.71 21.72 -6.17
CA GLU A 40 6.45 21.00 -6.03
C GLU A 40 6.64 19.60 -5.43
N ILE A 41 7.68 18.87 -5.87
CA ILE A 41 8.02 17.55 -5.32
C ILE A 41 8.39 17.67 -3.84
N ALA A 42 9.22 18.67 -3.48
CA ALA A 42 9.62 18.91 -2.10
C ALA A 42 8.42 19.28 -1.21
N LYS A 43 7.47 20.08 -1.73
CA LYS A 43 6.23 20.43 -1.03
C LYS A 43 5.34 19.20 -0.81
N LEU A 44 5.13 18.39 -1.84
CA LEU A 44 4.36 17.15 -1.76
C LEU A 44 4.96 16.20 -0.71
N LEU A 45 6.28 15.99 -0.76
CA LEU A 45 6.98 15.15 0.21
C LEU A 45 6.88 15.70 1.62
N SER A 46 7.09 17.00 1.81
CA SER A 46 6.97 17.67 3.11
C SER A 46 5.59 17.45 3.74
N GLN A 47 4.53 17.67 2.96
CA GLN A 47 3.15 17.45 3.39
C GLN A 47 2.91 16.00 3.81
N HIS A 48 3.39 15.04 3.03
CA HIS A 48 3.31 13.63 3.36
C HIS A 48 4.02 13.34 4.68
N LEU A 49 5.32 13.65 4.79
CA LEU A 49 6.13 13.34 5.97
C LEU A 49 5.58 13.99 7.25
N VAL A 50 5.08 15.23 7.18
CA VAL A 50 4.44 15.89 8.34
C VAL A 50 3.14 15.17 8.73
N THR A 51 2.32 14.75 7.77
CA THR A 51 1.09 14.00 8.04
C THR A 51 1.39 12.67 8.73
N ILE A 52 2.41 11.94 8.25
CA ILE A 52 2.90 10.70 8.88
C ILE A 52 3.32 10.98 10.32
N TYR A 53 4.18 11.96 10.52
CA TYR A 53 4.74 12.29 11.83
C TYR A 53 3.67 12.72 12.84
N GLN A 54 2.71 13.56 12.43
CA GLN A 54 1.61 13.98 13.29
C GLN A 54 0.70 12.83 13.67
N SER A 55 0.41 11.92 12.73
CA SER A 55 -0.38 10.72 13.00
C SER A 55 0.33 9.81 14.02
N ASN A 56 1.65 9.68 13.91
CA ASN A 56 2.46 8.89 14.83
C ASN A 56 2.54 9.52 16.23
N ALA A 57 2.72 10.85 16.32
CA ALA A 57 2.79 11.55 17.60
C ALA A 57 1.49 11.43 18.42
N GLN A 58 0.33 11.36 17.74
CA GLN A 58 -0.94 11.09 18.41
C GLN A 58 -0.97 9.68 19.02
N LEU A 59 -0.37 8.68 18.37
CA LEU A 59 -0.24 7.33 18.91
C LEU A 59 0.73 7.29 20.10
N GLU A 60 1.87 8.00 20.02
CA GLU A 60 2.82 8.11 21.13
C GLU A 60 2.20 8.72 22.39
N SER A 61 1.33 9.74 22.26
CA SER A 61 0.69 10.36 23.43
C SER A 61 -0.15 9.40 24.27
N ASN A 62 -0.59 8.27 23.68
CA ASN A 62 -1.29 7.21 24.40
C ASN A 62 -0.33 6.23 25.09
N HIS A 63 0.94 6.16 24.67
CA HIS A 63 1.97 5.29 25.21
C HIS A 63 2.96 6.11 26.06
N LYS A 64 2.63 6.32 27.34
CA LYS A 64 3.55 6.93 28.31
C LYS A 64 4.82 6.07 28.41
N SER A 65 5.99 6.62 28.03
CA SER A 65 7.37 6.08 28.20
C SER A 65 8.10 5.46 26.98
N ILE A 66 8.13 6.12 25.82
CA ILE A 66 9.12 5.79 24.79
C ILE A 66 10.38 6.63 25.04
N ASN A 67 11.49 5.99 25.42
CA ASN A 67 12.80 6.63 25.52
C ASN A 67 13.30 7.01 24.11
N HIS A 68 13.53 8.30 23.88
CA HIS A 68 13.84 8.85 22.55
C HIS A 68 15.28 8.60 22.03
N GLU A 69 16.13 7.89 22.77
CA GLU A 69 17.57 7.88 22.47
C GLU A 69 17.97 7.07 21.22
N ARG A 70 17.13 6.16 20.71
CA ARG A 70 17.35 5.52 19.41
C ARG A 70 16.03 5.18 18.72
N PHE A 71 15.77 5.83 17.58
CA PHE A 71 14.71 5.42 16.67
C PHE A 71 15.07 4.09 16.01
N ASP A 72 14.71 3.00 16.67
CA ASP A 72 15.08 1.65 16.27
C ASP A 72 13.99 0.99 15.40
N LYS A 73 14.28 -0.23 14.93
CA LYS A 73 13.33 -0.99 14.12
C LYS A 73 12.02 -1.28 14.88
N SER A 74 12.09 -1.51 16.19
CA SER A 74 10.91 -1.82 16.99
C SER A 74 9.93 -0.65 17.05
N THR A 75 10.46 0.58 17.16
CA THR A 75 9.69 1.82 17.12
C THR A 75 8.91 1.96 15.82
N ILE A 76 9.52 1.65 14.67
CA ILE A 76 8.84 1.73 13.37
C ILE A 76 7.64 0.77 13.30
N GLU A 77 7.77 -0.45 13.84
CA GLU A 77 6.67 -1.42 13.85
C GLU A 77 5.48 -0.94 14.67
N THR A 78 5.69 -0.14 15.72
CA THR A 78 4.59 0.43 16.52
C THR A 78 3.77 1.49 15.77
N PHE A 79 4.35 2.10 14.73
CA PHE A 79 3.69 3.12 13.90
C PHE A 79 3.04 2.59 12.63
N LEU A 80 3.27 1.32 12.31
CA LEU A 80 2.59 0.67 11.21
C LEU A 80 1.19 0.23 11.63
N PRO A 81 0.23 0.20 10.70
CA PRO A 81 -1.03 -0.48 10.95
C PRO A 81 -0.74 -1.95 11.30
N LYS A 82 -1.22 -2.44 12.43
CA LYS A 82 -1.03 -3.83 12.88
C LYS A 82 -1.53 -4.80 11.83
N SER A 83 -2.65 -4.47 11.19
CA SER A 83 -3.11 -5.19 10.01
C SER A 83 -3.79 -4.27 8.98
N ILE A 84 -3.76 -4.72 7.72
CA ILE A 84 -4.40 -4.05 6.59
C ILE A 84 -5.20 -5.05 5.75
N ILE A 85 -6.21 -4.57 5.05
CA ILE A 85 -6.86 -5.30 3.97
C ILE A 85 -6.61 -4.57 2.65
N SER A 86 -5.88 -5.22 1.76
CA SER A 86 -5.60 -4.73 0.41
C SER A 86 -6.61 -5.33 -0.57
N ILE A 87 -7.33 -4.48 -1.30
CA ILE A 87 -8.46 -4.84 -2.16
C ILE A 87 -8.11 -4.49 -3.61
N ASP A 88 -8.28 -5.49 -4.48
CA ASP A 88 -8.30 -5.35 -5.95
C ASP A 88 -9.74 -5.53 -6.43
N ILE A 89 -10.27 -4.53 -7.12
CA ILE A 89 -11.71 -4.43 -7.41
C ILE A 89 -12.01 -5.04 -8.78
N GLY A 90 -12.95 -5.99 -8.78
CA GLY A 90 -13.55 -6.50 -10.00
C GLY A 90 -14.95 -7.05 -9.74
N VAL A 91 -15.81 -7.08 -10.77
CA VAL A 91 -17.18 -7.60 -10.61
C VAL A 91 -17.18 -9.12 -10.39
N LYS A 92 -16.40 -9.85 -11.19
CA LYS A 92 -16.28 -11.33 -11.14
C LYS A 92 -14.97 -11.81 -10.52
N ASN A 93 -14.13 -10.86 -10.15
CA ASN A 93 -12.74 -11.07 -9.78
C ASN A 93 -12.32 -10.15 -8.64
N PHE A 94 -13.27 -9.79 -7.78
CA PHE A 94 -13.01 -9.08 -6.54
C PHE A 94 -12.00 -9.88 -5.72
N ALA A 95 -10.84 -9.33 -5.40
CA ALA A 95 -9.83 -10.02 -4.62
C ALA A 95 -9.37 -9.16 -3.45
N TYR A 96 -9.00 -9.81 -2.34
CA TYR A 96 -8.38 -9.09 -1.24
C TYR A 96 -7.38 -9.96 -0.49
N ALA A 97 -6.39 -9.31 0.12
CA ALA A 97 -5.43 -9.89 1.04
C ALA A 97 -5.46 -9.15 2.38
N HIS A 98 -5.67 -9.88 3.47
CA HIS A 98 -5.55 -9.40 4.85
C HIS A 98 -4.15 -9.72 5.36
N LEU A 99 -3.35 -8.67 5.62
CA LEU A 99 -1.94 -8.76 5.96
C LEU A 99 -1.67 -8.10 7.31
N THR A 100 -0.76 -8.65 8.10
CA THR A 100 -0.18 -7.95 9.26
C THR A 100 0.93 -6.98 8.84
N SER A 101 1.37 -6.09 9.74
CA SER A 101 2.58 -5.25 9.55
C SER A 101 3.87 -6.06 9.35
N SER A 102 3.89 -7.30 9.83
CA SER A 102 4.98 -8.27 9.64
C SER A 102 4.85 -9.09 8.35
N TYR A 103 3.91 -8.72 7.47
CA TYR A 103 3.63 -9.36 6.17
C TYR A 103 3.04 -10.77 6.27
N GLN A 104 2.52 -11.17 7.42
CA GLN A 104 1.79 -12.43 7.55
C GLN A 104 0.44 -12.33 6.82
N ILE A 105 0.14 -13.32 5.99
CA ILE A 105 -1.13 -13.44 5.27
C ILE A 105 -2.14 -14.15 6.18
N ILE A 106 -3.09 -13.38 6.70
CA ILE A 106 -4.17 -13.87 7.56
C ILE A 106 -5.28 -14.50 6.70
N GLU A 107 -5.68 -13.80 5.65
CA GLU A 107 -6.74 -14.24 4.74
C GLU A 107 -6.46 -13.73 3.33
N TRP A 108 -6.71 -14.55 2.32
CA TRP A 108 -6.48 -14.19 0.93
C TRP A 108 -7.48 -14.90 0.03
N LYS A 109 -8.39 -14.14 -0.57
CA LYS A 109 -9.55 -14.72 -1.25
C LYS A 109 -9.95 -13.91 -2.47
N LYS A 110 -10.56 -14.63 -3.40
CA LYS A 110 -11.26 -14.07 -4.56
C LYS A 110 -12.74 -14.38 -4.48
N LEU A 111 -13.54 -13.40 -4.86
CA LEU A 111 -14.99 -13.39 -4.76
C LEU A 111 -15.60 -12.87 -6.07
N SER A 112 -16.87 -13.16 -6.25
CA SER A 112 -17.73 -12.57 -7.30
C SER A 112 -18.86 -11.84 -6.59
N LEU A 113 -19.25 -10.67 -7.11
CA LEU A 113 -20.40 -9.93 -6.60
C LEU A 113 -21.74 -10.49 -7.14
N ASP A 114 -21.69 -11.38 -8.14
CA ASP A 114 -22.85 -12.06 -8.75
C ASP A 114 -24.04 -11.11 -8.98
N LEU A 115 -23.76 -10.08 -9.78
CA LEU A 115 -24.70 -9.01 -10.11
C LEU A 115 -25.71 -9.45 -11.16
N ASP A 116 -26.99 -9.31 -10.85
CA ASP A 116 -28.11 -9.53 -11.79
C ASP A 116 -28.32 -8.36 -12.77
N SER A 117 -27.90 -7.15 -12.39
CA SER A 117 -27.91 -5.93 -13.20
C SER A 117 -26.78 -4.97 -12.81
N PHE A 118 -26.50 -3.97 -13.63
CA PHE A 118 -25.51 -2.92 -13.33
C PHE A 118 -26.13 -1.63 -12.76
N GLY A 119 -27.33 -1.72 -12.17
CA GLY A 119 -27.95 -0.61 -11.47
C GLY A 119 -27.32 -0.37 -10.08
N PRO A 120 -27.19 0.88 -9.59
CA PRO A 120 -26.59 1.18 -8.29
C PRO A 120 -27.21 0.41 -7.12
N LYS A 121 -28.54 0.20 -7.14
CA LYS A 121 -29.25 -0.59 -6.14
C LYS A 121 -28.70 -2.01 -6.02
N ASN A 122 -28.50 -2.69 -7.16
CA ASN A 122 -28.01 -4.07 -7.16
C ASN A 122 -26.54 -4.15 -6.73
N PHE A 123 -25.70 -3.17 -7.09
CA PHE A 123 -24.35 -3.09 -6.53
C PHE A 123 -24.39 -3.01 -5.00
N PHE A 124 -25.20 -2.11 -4.44
CA PHE A 124 -25.31 -1.94 -2.99
C PHE A 124 -25.83 -3.21 -2.30
N GLU A 125 -26.91 -3.81 -2.81
CA GLU A 125 -27.52 -5.03 -2.24
C GLU A 125 -26.55 -6.22 -2.21
N LYS A 126 -25.63 -6.32 -3.18
CA LYS A 126 -24.64 -7.40 -3.24
C LYS A 126 -23.37 -7.07 -2.46
N LEU A 127 -22.91 -5.83 -2.52
CA LEU A 127 -21.66 -5.39 -1.90
C LEU A 127 -21.79 -5.18 -0.38
N GLN A 128 -22.88 -4.59 0.10
CA GLN A 128 -23.04 -4.25 1.52
C GLN A 128 -22.96 -5.50 2.42
N PRO A 129 -23.68 -6.62 2.17
CA PRO A 129 -23.58 -7.81 3.02
C PRO A 129 -22.18 -8.44 2.97
N MET A 130 -21.53 -8.42 1.79
CA MET A 130 -20.16 -8.90 1.63
C MET A 130 -19.19 -8.07 2.49
N VAL A 131 -19.26 -6.74 2.38
CA VAL A 131 -18.43 -5.81 3.16
C VAL A 131 -18.66 -6.00 4.64
N HIS A 132 -19.91 -6.12 5.09
CA HIS A 132 -20.21 -6.32 6.49
C HIS A 132 -19.64 -7.64 7.02
N LYS A 133 -19.90 -8.74 6.31
CA LYS A 133 -19.44 -10.09 6.70
C LYS A 133 -17.93 -10.22 6.70
N ILE A 134 -17.25 -9.68 5.69
CA ILE A 134 -15.83 -9.93 5.45
C ILE A 134 -14.97 -8.87 6.11
N PHE A 135 -15.34 -7.60 5.99
CA PHE A 135 -14.50 -6.48 6.41
C PHE A 135 -14.95 -5.93 7.76
N LEU A 136 -16.23 -5.59 7.91
CA LEU A 136 -16.71 -4.88 9.11
C LEU A 136 -16.80 -5.76 10.36
N SER A 137 -16.75 -7.08 10.20
CA SER A 137 -16.73 -8.04 11.31
C SER A 137 -15.35 -8.23 11.95
N LYS A 138 -14.27 -7.73 11.33
CA LYS A 138 -12.89 -7.98 11.76
C LYS A 138 -12.35 -6.85 12.62
N GLU A 139 -12.38 -6.98 13.95
CA GLU A 139 -12.02 -5.88 14.88
C GLU A 139 -10.57 -5.38 14.73
N ASP A 140 -9.65 -6.25 14.26
CA ASP A 140 -8.22 -5.97 14.24
C ASP A 140 -7.69 -5.30 12.97
N VAL A 141 -8.55 -4.74 12.12
CA VAL A 141 -8.15 -4.11 10.84
C VAL A 141 -7.95 -2.60 10.99
N ASP A 142 -6.71 -2.16 10.83
CA ASP A 142 -6.35 -0.74 11.00
C ASP A 142 -6.46 0.06 9.70
N ALA A 143 -6.33 -0.57 8.53
CA ALA A 143 -6.49 0.11 7.26
C ALA A 143 -7.03 -0.77 6.13
N PHE A 144 -7.74 -0.14 5.20
CA PHE A 144 -8.24 -0.68 3.95
C PHE A 144 -7.54 0.04 2.79
N ILE A 145 -6.84 -0.71 1.96
CA ILE A 145 -6.09 -0.20 0.82
C ILE A 145 -6.81 -0.64 -0.44
N ILE A 146 -7.33 0.32 -1.19
CA ILE A 146 -8.18 0.06 -2.36
C ILE A 146 -7.42 0.51 -3.60
N GLU A 147 -7.26 -0.38 -4.59
CA GLU A 147 -6.67 0.05 -5.87
C GLU A 147 -7.58 1.08 -6.55
N ARG A 148 -7.01 2.20 -6.97
CA ARG A 148 -7.75 3.23 -7.70
C ARG A 148 -7.85 2.88 -9.17
N GLN A 149 -9.08 2.82 -9.67
CA GLN A 149 -9.28 2.59 -11.10
C GLN A 149 -8.98 3.86 -11.92
N LEU A 150 -8.11 3.73 -12.93
CA LEU A 150 -7.75 4.86 -13.79
C LEU A 150 -8.81 5.12 -14.87
N PHE A 151 -9.28 6.37 -14.92
CA PHE A 151 -10.19 6.85 -15.95
C PHE A 151 -9.44 7.00 -17.28
N HIS A 152 -9.92 6.31 -18.31
CA HIS A 152 -9.42 6.47 -19.68
C HIS A 152 -10.50 7.16 -20.51
N ARG A 153 -10.11 8.03 -21.47
CA ARG A 153 -11.03 8.86 -22.28
C ARG A 153 -12.15 8.06 -23.00
N ARG A 154 -11.97 6.75 -23.19
CA ARG A 154 -13.02 5.83 -23.67
C ARG A 154 -13.28 4.81 -22.58
N ILE A 155 -14.24 5.11 -21.70
CA ILE A 155 -14.57 4.24 -20.59
C ILE A 155 -15.42 3.09 -21.12
N SER A 156 -15.00 1.85 -20.89
CA SER A 156 -15.91 0.72 -21.03
C SER A 156 -16.88 0.70 -19.85
N MET A 157 -18.10 0.18 -20.03
CA MET A 157 -19.05 0.03 -18.92
C MET A 157 -18.42 -0.75 -17.74
N ASN A 158 -17.52 -1.69 -18.01
CA ASN A 158 -16.77 -2.42 -16.97
C ASN A 158 -15.96 -1.49 -16.06
N VAL A 159 -15.32 -0.45 -16.60
CA VAL A 159 -14.57 0.50 -15.78
C VAL A 159 -15.50 1.37 -14.94
N GLN A 160 -16.65 1.79 -15.48
CA GLN A 160 -17.67 2.51 -14.69
C GLN A 160 -18.22 1.66 -13.54
N ASN A 161 -18.45 0.37 -13.79
CA ASN A 161 -18.89 -0.59 -12.79
C ASN A 161 -17.87 -0.73 -11.66
N VAL A 162 -16.58 -0.86 -11.99
CA VAL A 162 -15.49 -0.92 -11.01
C VAL A 162 -15.39 0.38 -10.19
N ILE A 163 -15.48 1.55 -10.84
CA ILE A 163 -15.49 2.84 -10.15
C ILE A 163 -16.69 2.95 -9.21
N THR A 164 -17.85 2.44 -9.61
CA THR A 164 -19.05 2.42 -8.74
C THR A 164 -18.81 1.59 -7.50
N ILE A 165 -18.22 0.39 -7.64
CA ILE A 165 -17.83 -0.46 -6.51
C ILE A 165 -16.79 0.26 -5.63
N GLU A 166 -15.78 0.89 -6.21
CA GLU A 166 -14.75 1.66 -5.50
C GLU A 166 -15.41 2.72 -4.60
N LEU A 167 -16.27 3.57 -5.16
CA LEU A 167 -16.96 4.63 -4.42
C LEU A 167 -17.85 4.08 -3.29
N MET A 168 -18.57 2.98 -3.53
CA MET A 168 -19.40 2.34 -2.51
C MET A 168 -18.55 1.70 -1.41
N LEU A 169 -17.42 1.07 -1.73
CA LEU A 169 -16.47 0.56 -0.74
C LEU A 169 -15.96 1.69 0.15
N PHE A 170 -15.56 2.82 -0.44
CA PHE A 170 -15.13 3.99 0.33
C PHE A 170 -16.21 4.44 1.30
N ALA A 171 -17.45 4.59 0.84
CA ALA A 171 -18.56 4.99 1.70
C ALA A 171 -18.82 3.99 2.84
N LEU A 172 -18.93 2.70 2.51
CA LEU A 172 -19.24 1.64 3.48
C LEU A 172 -18.12 1.41 4.50
N LEU A 173 -16.86 1.50 4.09
CA LEU A 173 -15.72 1.27 4.98
C LEU A 173 -15.41 2.51 5.83
N SER A 174 -15.66 3.72 5.31
CA SER A 174 -15.40 4.97 6.03
C SER A 174 -16.27 5.12 7.28
N ASP A 175 -17.49 4.59 7.27
CA ASP A 175 -18.40 4.61 8.42
C ASP A 175 -17.84 3.81 9.62
N ARG A 176 -17.02 2.79 9.34
CA ARG A 176 -16.42 1.93 10.36
C ARG A 176 -15.23 2.57 11.07
N VAL A 177 -14.47 3.36 10.33
CA VAL A 177 -13.16 3.80 10.76
C VAL A 177 -13.28 5.13 11.50
N LYS A 178 -12.77 5.18 12.73
CA LYS A 178 -12.74 6.43 13.51
C LYS A 178 -11.87 7.49 12.83
N ASN A 179 -10.87 7.03 12.07
CA ASN A 179 -9.99 7.90 11.32
C ASN A 179 -10.22 7.68 9.82
N PRO A 180 -10.66 8.70 9.07
CA PRO A 180 -10.86 8.58 7.61
C PRO A 180 -9.58 8.21 6.85
N LEU A 181 -8.39 8.40 7.44
CA LEU A 181 -7.12 7.93 6.88
C LEU A 181 -6.99 6.41 6.88
N GLN A 182 -7.91 5.66 7.49
CA GLN A 182 -7.88 4.20 7.48
C GLN A 182 -8.40 3.61 6.17
N VAL A 183 -9.14 4.34 5.33
CA VAL A 183 -9.51 3.89 3.98
C VAL A 183 -8.73 4.70 2.96
N GLN A 184 -7.81 4.05 2.24
CA GLN A 184 -6.86 4.73 1.36
C GLN A 184 -6.92 4.18 -0.06
N SER A 185 -6.90 5.07 -1.04
CA SER A 185 -6.65 4.69 -2.43
C SER A 185 -5.15 4.51 -2.64
N ILE A 186 -4.77 3.50 -3.41
CA ILE A 186 -3.43 3.37 -3.96
C ILE A 186 -3.48 3.37 -5.49
N TYR A 187 -2.54 4.08 -6.12
CA TYR A 187 -2.47 4.14 -7.57
C TYR A 187 -1.74 2.90 -8.11
N PRO A 188 -2.26 2.21 -9.14
CA PRO A 188 -1.57 1.08 -9.77
C PRO A 188 -0.15 1.44 -10.22
N LEU A 189 0.03 2.67 -10.72
CA LEU A 189 1.33 3.17 -11.14
C LEU A 189 2.32 3.31 -9.97
N SER A 190 1.86 3.67 -8.76
CA SER A 190 2.71 3.67 -7.56
C SER A 190 3.23 2.27 -7.27
N VAL A 191 2.35 1.26 -7.30
CA VAL A 191 2.69 -0.14 -7.05
C VAL A 191 3.71 -0.63 -8.07
N SER A 192 3.41 -0.46 -9.36
CA SER A 192 4.29 -0.87 -10.45
C SER A 192 5.65 -0.16 -10.41
N ASN A 193 5.69 1.15 -10.14
CA ASN A 193 6.94 1.89 -10.03
C ASN A 193 7.79 1.45 -8.84
N TYR A 194 7.16 1.20 -7.70
CA TYR A 194 7.85 0.69 -6.51
C TYR A 194 8.48 -0.67 -6.81
N LEU A 195 7.70 -1.62 -7.33
CA LEU A 195 8.18 -2.94 -7.72
C LEU A 195 9.33 -2.85 -8.72
N ASN A 196 9.13 -2.16 -9.85
CA ASN A 196 10.14 -2.04 -10.90
C ASN A 196 11.45 -1.42 -10.39
N ARG A 197 11.36 -0.44 -9.48
CA ARG A 197 12.56 0.14 -8.87
C ARG A 197 13.27 -0.88 -7.99
N MET A 198 12.53 -1.53 -7.09
CA MET A 198 13.14 -2.48 -6.15
C MET A 198 13.76 -3.68 -6.86
N LEU A 199 13.20 -4.11 -8.00
CA LEU A 199 13.79 -5.15 -8.82
C LEU A 199 15.06 -4.72 -9.58
N LYS A 200 15.26 -3.42 -9.82
CA LYS A 200 16.37 -2.91 -10.67
C LYS A 200 17.54 -2.32 -9.89
N THR A 201 17.34 -1.93 -8.64
CA THR A 201 18.31 -1.10 -7.90
C THR A 201 19.14 -1.96 -6.93
N GLU A 202 20.43 -1.68 -6.78
CA GLU A 202 21.30 -2.35 -5.79
C GLU A 202 21.70 -1.42 -4.63
N GLU A 203 20.71 -0.71 -4.06
CA GLU A 203 20.96 0.22 -2.95
C GLU A 203 21.22 -0.55 -1.63
N GLN A 204 22.30 -0.20 -0.91
CA GLN A 204 22.81 -0.92 0.28
C GLN A 204 22.01 -0.68 1.58
N ASN A 205 21.17 0.36 1.67
CA ASN A 205 20.42 0.73 2.88
C ASN A 205 18.91 0.57 2.68
N SER A 206 18.48 -0.68 2.70
CA SER A 206 17.12 -1.05 2.32
C SER A 206 16.42 -1.92 3.38
N ASP A 207 15.11 -1.71 3.53
CA ASP A 207 14.24 -2.53 4.38
C ASP A 207 14.23 -3.99 3.89
N TYR A 208 13.78 -4.92 4.74
CA TYR A 208 13.62 -6.33 4.41
C TYR A 208 12.92 -6.56 3.07
N MET A 209 11.80 -5.87 2.82
CA MET A 209 11.04 -6.02 1.59
C MET A 209 11.81 -5.57 0.36
N GLU A 210 12.47 -4.42 0.47
CA GLU A 210 13.30 -3.87 -0.60
C GLU A 210 14.42 -4.87 -0.93
N LYS A 211 15.14 -5.42 0.07
CA LYS A 211 16.17 -6.45 -0.14
C LYS A 211 15.63 -7.70 -0.82
N TRP A 212 14.45 -8.16 -0.42
CA TRP A 212 13.83 -9.33 -1.03
C TRP A 212 13.53 -9.09 -2.51
N PHE A 213 12.91 -7.96 -2.86
CA PHE A 213 12.66 -7.60 -4.26
C PHE A 213 13.96 -7.48 -5.07
N GLN A 214 15.00 -6.84 -4.53
CA GLN A 214 16.30 -6.75 -5.19
C GLN A 214 16.86 -8.14 -5.53
N LYS A 215 16.76 -9.09 -4.60
CA LYS A 215 17.15 -10.50 -4.84
C LYS A 215 16.34 -11.14 -5.96
N GLN A 216 15.02 -10.90 -6.02
CA GLN A 216 14.19 -11.41 -7.11
C GLN A 216 14.58 -10.81 -8.46
N GLY A 217 14.89 -9.51 -8.53
CA GLY A 217 15.30 -8.84 -9.76
C GLY A 217 16.60 -9.34 -10.39
N ARG A 218 17.42 -10.06 -9.61
CA ARG A 218 18.63 -10.75 -10.11
C ARG A 218 18.30 -12.06 -10.83
N LYS A 219 17.13 -12.66 -10.60
CA LYS A 219 16.71 -13.88 -11.29
C LYS A 219 16.41 -13.58 -12.76
N THR A 220 16.99 -14.36 -13.67
CA THR A 220 16.85 -14.19 -15.13
C THR A 220 15.39 -14.28 -15.59
N GLU A 221 14.61 -15.16 -14.97
CA GLU A 221 13.17 -15.29 -15.21
C GLU A 221 12.42 -13.98 -14.93
N ILE A 222 12.68 -13.32 -13.79
CA ILE A 222 12.02 -12.07 -13.40
C ILE A 222 12.33 -10.97 -14.41
N ARG A 223 13.58 -10.86 -14.84
CA ARG A 223 14.02 -9.88 -15.85
C ARG A 223 13.25 -10.01 -17.16
N LYS A 224 12.95 -11.24 -17.60
CA LYS A 224 12.16 -11.52 -18.82
C LYS A 224 10.73 -10.98 -18.75
N TYR A 225 10.18 -10.86 -17.53
CA TYR A 225 8.81 -10.43 -17.29
C TYR A 225 8.67 -9.00 -16.78
N LEU A 226 9.76 -8.24 -16.64
CA LEU A 226 9.69 -6.82 -16.24
C LEU A 226 8.70 -6.04 -17.14
N GLY A 227 7.77 -5.32 -16.50
CA GLY A 227 6.71 -4.57 -17.18
C GLY A 227 5.57 -5.39 -17.78
N LYS A 228 5.52 -6.72 -17.56
CA LYS A 228 4.44 -7.60 -18.05
C LYS A 228 3.50 -7.98 -16.92
N LYS A 229 2.22 -8.23 -17.25
CA LYS A 229 1.21 -8.69 -16.29
C LYS A 229 1.61 -9.98 -15.55
N ALA A 230 2.32 -10.90 -16.23
CA ALA A 230 2.81 -12.13 -15.62
C ALA A 230 3.85 -11.91 -14.50
N LEU A 231 4.44 -10.71 -14.41
CA LEU A 231 5.38 -10.37 -13.34
C LEU A 231 4.73 -10.44 -11.96
N SER A 232 3.52 -9.90 -11.81
CA SER A 232 2.81 -9.92 -10.51
C SER A 232 2.61 -11.34 -10.03
N THR A 233 2.07 -12.22 -10.89
CA THR A 233 1.87 -13.64 -10.55
C THR A 233 3.16 -14.33 -10.15
N MET A 234 4.25 -14.08 -10.90
CA MET A 234 5.55 -14.68 -10.62
C MET A 234 6.13 -14.19 -9.29
N LEU A 235 6.02 -12.89 -9.01
CA LEU A 235 6.49 -12.31 -7.75
C LEU A 235 5.68 -12.84 -6.56
N ALA A 236 4.35 -12.91 -6.66
CA ALA A 236 3.50 -13.47 -5.62
C ALA A 236 3.83 -14.96 -5.37
N GLN A 237 4.07 -15.74 -6.44
CA GLN A 237 4.48 -17.13 -6.30
C GLN A 237 5.84 -17.26 -5.60
N ASN A 238 6.83 -16.45 -5.99
CA ASN A 238 8.14 -16.44 -5.35
C ASN A 238 8.03 -16.00 -3.88
N TRP A 239 7.15 -15.04 -3.57
CA TRP A 239 6.90 -14.60 -2.20
C TRP A 239 6.42 -15.73 -1.31
N ILE A 240 5.39 -16.47 -1.76
CA ILE A 240 4.83 -17.61 -1.01
C ILE A 240 5.90 -18.67 -0.78
N ASN A 241 6.65 -19.02 -1.82
CA ASN A 241 7.67 -20.07 -1.73
C ASN A 241 8.81 -19.67 -0.78
N ASP A 242 9.26 -18.41 -0.84
CA ASP A 242 10.34 -17.90 0.02
C ASP A 242 9.88 -17.65 1.47
N HIS A 243 8.57 -17.51 1.72
CA HIS A 243 7.98 -17.12 3.01
C HIS A 243 6.81 -17.99 3.45
N LEU A 244 6.94 -19.32 3.32
CA LEU A 244 5.89 -20.25 3.78
C LEU A 244 5.55 -20.09 5.27
N HIS A 245 6.46 -19.58 6.11
CA HIS A 245 6.17 -19.30 7.51
C HIS A 245 5.23 -18.09 7.73
N LEU A 246 5.04 -17.24 6.70
CA LEU A 246 4.15 -16.07 6.73
C LEU A 246 2.81 -16.35 6.03
N CYS A 247 2.60 -17.54 5.45
CA CYS A 247 1.40 -17.89 4.70
C CYS A 247 0.98 -19.32 5.07
N SER A 248 -0.26 -19.51 5.53
CA SER A 248 -0.71 -20.86 5.86
C SER A 248 -0.64 -21.78 4.63
N GLY A 249 -0.38 -23.08 4.85
CA GLY A 249 -0.28 -24.05 3.77
C GLY A 249 -1.55 -24.10 2.90
N GLU A 250 -2.72 -23.88 3.51
CA GLU A 250 -4.01 -23.79 2.80
C GLU A 250 -4.09 -22.59 1.87
N LEU A 251 -3.68 -21.40 2.32
CA LEU A 251 -3.67 -20.19 1.49
C LEU A 251 -2.64 -20.28 0.37
N ALA A 252 -1.46 -20.82 0.66
CA ALA A 252 -0.44 -21.09 -0.34
C ALA A 252 -0.96 -22.05 -1.43
N LYS A 253 -1.57 -23.17 -1.01
CA LYS A 253 -2.20 -24.14 -1.91
C LYS A 253 -3.31 -23.50 -2.75
N TYR A 254 -4.20 -22.73 -2.12
CA TYR A 254 -5.28 -22.01 -2.80
C TYR A 254 -4.76 -21.11 -3.94
N PHE A 255 -3.71 -20.33 -3.69
CA PHE A 255 -3.11 -19.51 -4.73
C PHE A 255 -2.46 -20.35 -5.83
N LEU A 256 -1.64 -21.34 -5.46
CA LEU A 256 -0.90 -22.16 -6.43
C LEU A 256 -1.81 -22.97 -7.36
N GLU A 257 -2.96 -23.42 -6.86
CA GLU A 257 -3.96 -24.19 -7.62
C GLU A 257 -4.98 -23.31 -8.36
N SER A 258 -5.04 -22.01 -8.06
CA SER A 258 -5.96 -21.09 -8.72
C SER A 258 -5.67 -20.93 -10.21
N LYS A 259 -6.71 -20.99 -11.06
CA LYS A 259 -6.59 -20.80 -12.51
C LYS A 259 -6.30 -19.35 -12.92
N LYS A 260 -6.89 -18.38 -12.21
CA LYS A 260 -6.71 -16.93 -12.43
C LYS A 260 -6.06 -16.32 -11.20
N LYS A 261 -4.73 -16.21 -11.25
CA LYS A 261 -3.86 -15.79 -10.14
C LYS A 261 -3.56 -14.28 -10.14
N ASP A 262 -3.87 -13.58 -11.23
CA ASP A 262 -3.54 -12.18 -11.42
C ASP A 262 -4.17 -11.30 -10.33
N ASP A 263 -5.50 -11.38 -10.13
CA ASP A 263 -6.19 -10.54 -9.13
C ASP A 263 -5.71 -10.84 -7.69
N LEU A 264 -5.44 -12.12 -7.40
CA LEU A 264 -4.86 -12.52 -6.11
C LEU A 264 -3.45 -11.92 -5.94
N ALA A 265 -2.61 -12.03 -6.96
CA ALA A 265 -1.24 -11.53 -6.93
C ALA A 265 -1.22 -10.00 -6.79
N ASP A 266 -2.09 -9.29 -7.51
CA ASP A 266 -2.16 -7.83 -7.51
C ASP A 266 -2.57 -7.31 -6.13
N CYS A 267 -3.63 -7.86 -5.50
CA CYS A 267 -4.00 -7.43 -4.14
C CYS A 267 -2.94 -7.76 -3.07
N LEU A 268 -2.23 -8.89 -3.18
CA LEU A 268 -1.13 -9.22 -2.27
C LEU A 268 0.04 -8.24 -2.45
N LEU A 269 0.54 -8.06 -3.68
CA LEU A 269 1.68 -7.19 -3.95
C LEU A 269 1.36 -5.73 -3.63
N GLN A 270 0.15 -5.28 -3.88
CA GLN A 270 -0.34 -3.97 -3.45
C GLN A 270 -0.18 -3.79 -1.94
N GLY A 271 -0.60 -4.77 -1.13
CA GLY A 271 -0.49 -4.71 0.32
C GLY A 271 0.97 -4.72 0.80
N LEU A 272 1.82 -5.56 0.20
CA LEU A 272 3.26 -5.59 0.50
C LEU A 272 3.94 -4.26 0.17
N VAL A 273 3.64 -3.68 -1.00
CA VAL A 273 4.17 -2.37 -1.41
C VAL A 273 3.69 -1.26 -0.49
N TYR A 274 2.41 -1.27 -0.11
CA TYR A 274 1.86 -0.31 0.84
C TYR A 274 2.63 -0.34 2.17
N LEU A 275 2.77 -1.51 2.79
CA LEU A 275 3.47 -1.66 4.06
C LEU A 275 4.96 -1.26 3.94
N GLY A 276 5.65 -1.68 2.88
CA GLY A 276 7.04 -1.29 2.63
C GLY A 276 7.21 0.22 2.46
N SER A 277 6.37 0.86 1.63
CA SER A 277 6.43 2.30 1.40
C SER A 277 6.02 3.12 2.63
N ARG A 278 5.08 2.63 3.44
CA ARG A 278 4.71 3.22 4.73
C ARG A 278 5.87 3.16 5.71
N ARG A 279 6.61 2.05 5.77
CA ARG A 279 7.80 1.91 6.61
C ARG A 279 8.85 2.96 6.26
N VAL A 280 9.16 3.13 4.97
CA VAL A 280 10.09 4.18 4.50
C VAL A 280 9.57 5.58 4.84
N SER A 281 8.27 5.82 4.68
CA SER A 281 7.66 7.11 5.02
C SER A 281 7.82 7.47 6.49
N ILE A 282 7.64 6.50 7.40
CA ILE A 282 7.84 6.68 8.84
C ILE A 282 9.31 6.98 9.14
N MET A 283 10.23 6.20 8.59
CA MET A 283 11.68 6.42 8.78
C MET A 283 12.11 7.82 8.34
N GLU A 284 11.68 8.24 7.15
CA GLU A 284 12.03 9.55 6.61
C GLU A 284 11.32 10.67 7.37
N ALA A 285 10.08 10.46 7.82
CA ALA A 285 9.39 11.43 8.65
C ALA A 285 10.18 11.71 9.95
N HIS A 286 10.64 10.66 10.64
CA HIS A 286 11.49 10.82 11.82
C HIS A 286 12.83 11.47 11.50
N LYS A 287 13.57 10.96 10.51
CA LYS A 287 14.86 11.52 10.08
C LYS A 287 14.78 13.02 9.78
N TRP A 288 13.76 13.44 9.03
CA TRP A 288 13.64 14.85 8.66
C TRP A 288 13.05 15.69 9.80
N LEU A 289 12.12 15.20 10.61
CA LEU A 289 11.40 16.06 11.56
C LEU A 289 11.95 16.03 12.99
N HIS A 290 12.59 14.94 13.40
CA HIS A 290 13.13 14.79 14.74
C HIS A 290 14.49 15.48 14.91
N ASP A 291 15.35 15.44 13.89
CA ASP A 291 16.71 16.01 13.93
C ASP A 291 16.73 17.55 13.77
N GLN A 292 15.66 18.24 14.21
CA GLN A 292 15.55 19.71 14.24
C GLN A 292 15.73 20.31 15.64
N GLY A 293 16.27 19.52 16.57
CA GLY A 293 16.74 19.98 17.89
C GLY A 293 18.11 20.61 17.80
#